data_AF-A0A1W9QP71-F1
#
_entry.id   AF-A0A1W9QP71-F1
#
_cell.length_a   1.000
_cell.length_b   1.000
_cell.length_c   1.000
_cell.angle_alpha   90.00
_cell.angle_beta   90.00
_cell.angle_gamma   90.00
#
_symmetry.space_group_name_H-M   'P 1'
#
loop_
_entity.id
_entity.type
_entity.pdbx_description
1 polymer ?
#
loop_
_entity_poly.entity_id
_entity_poly.type
_entity_poly.pdbx_seq_one_letter_code
_entity_poly.pdbx_strand_id
1 'polypeptide(L)'
;MKQKQIELLQQQIDKLDSKDFDLEAWKNYTIVLLARLFGEDNQKIKQIEKLDYEYNSWSLRDTSGFTSYLQTCKELGRKILEASIIEIENFGIPKKTENDV
;
A
#
# COMPACT_ATOMS: atom_id res chain seq x y z
N MET A 1 9.26 4.24 18.73
CA MET A 1 8.13 4.66 17.86
C MET A 1 8.39 4.35 16.39
N LYS A 2 9.49 4.85 15.78
CA LYS A 2 9.84 4.57 14.37
C LYS A 2 9.92 3.06 14.03
N GLN A 3 10.64 2.28 14.86
CA GLN A 3 10.82 0.83 14.65
C GLN A 3 9.48 0.09 14.48
N LYS A 4 8.54 0.31 15.40
CA LYS A 4 7.23 -0.37 15.40
C LYS A 4 6.37 -0.03 14.18
N GLN A 5 6.57 1.15 13.58
CA GLN A 5 5.84 1.57 12.39
C GLN A 5 6.44 0.95 11.13
N ILE A 6 7.77 0.91 11.04
CA ILE A 6 8.49 0.19 9.99
C ILE A 6 8.12 -1.29 10.05
N GLU A 7 8.07 -1.90 11.24
CA GLU A 7 7.61 -3.29 11.42
C GLU A 7 6.19 -3.52 10.91
N LEU A 8 5.25 -2.60 11.17
CA LEU A 8 3.88 -2.71 10.66
C LEU A 8 3.81 -2.64 9.13
N LEU A 9 4.61 -1.78 8.50
CA LEU A 9 4.72 -1.69 7.05
C LEU A 9 5.39 -2.95 6.47
N GLN A 10 6.43 -3.46 7.13
CA GLN A 10 7.10 -4.70 6.73
C GLN A 10 6.15 -5.91 6.80
N GLN A 11 5.27 -5.97 7.81
CA GLN A 11 4.23 -6.99 7.90
C GLN A 11 3.23 -6.89 6.74
N GLN A 12 2.90 -5.68 6.28
CA GLN A 12 2.05 -5.53 5.09
C GLN A 12 2.76 -5.98 3.81
N ILE A 13 4.08 -5.77 3.71
CA ILE A 13 4.88 -6.29 2.59
C ILE A 13 4.89 -7.82 2.60
N ASP A 14 5.07 -8.43 3.77
CA ASP A 14 5.10 -9.89 3.93
C ASP A 14 3.75 -10.53 3.57
N LYS A 15 2.63 -9.87 3.94
CA LYS A 15 1.28 -10.31 3.56
C LYS A 15 1.06 -10.41 2.05
N LEU A 16 1.74 -9.61 1.23
CA LEU A 16 1.63 -9.67 -0.23
C LEU A 16 2.05 -11.05 -0.80
N ASP A 17 2.94 -11.75 -0.11
CA ASP A 17 3.42 -13.08 -0.51
C ASP A 17 2.59 -14.23 0.09
N SER A 18 1.58 -13.90 0.91
CA SER A 18 0.71 -14.91 1.52
C SER A 18 -0.08 -15.68 0.47
N LYS A 19 -0.26 -16.99 0.71
CA LYS A 19 -1.04 -17.87 -0.17
C LYS A 19 -2.53 -17.50 -0.18
N ASP A 20 -3.04 -17.01 0.94
CA ASP A 20 -4.42 -16.55 1.12
C ASP A 20 -4.55 -15.03 0.92
N PHE A 21 -3.71 -14.46 0.04
CA PHE A 21 -3.69 -13.02 -0.18
C PHE A 21 -5.00 -12.54 -0.83
N ASP A 22 -5.65 -11.59 -0.16
CA ASP A 22 -6.80 -10.86 -0.66
C ASP A 22 -6.43 -9.38 -0.86
N LEU A 23 -6.55 -8.91 -2.11
CA LEU A 23 -6.12 -7.56 -2.49
C LEU A 23 -6.97 -6.48 -1.81
N GLU A 24 -8.29 -6.67 -1.73
CA GLU A 24 -9.20 -5.68 -1.15
C GLU A 24 -9.01 -5.56 0.37
N ALA A 25 -8.93 -6.68 1.08
CA ALA A 25 -8.68 -6.71 2.53
C ALA A 25 -7.32 -6.08 2.86
N TRP A 26 -6.30 -6.39 2.06
CA TRP A 26 -4.97 -5.80 2.21
C TRP A 26 -4.95 -4.30 1.93
N LYS A 27 -5.63 -3.82 0.87
CA LYS A 27 -5.77 -2.39 0.55
C LYS A 27 -6.40 -1.64 1.71
N ASN A 28 -7.55 -2.09 2.19
CA ASN A 28 -8.29 -1.44 3.27
C ASN A 28 -7.44 -1.31 4.54
N TYR A 29 -6.76 -2.39 4.94
CA TYR A 29 -5.88 -2.36 6.09
C TYR A 29 -4.69 -1.40 5.88
N THR A 30 -4.07 -1.46 4.70
CA THR A 30 -2.91 -0.64 4.35
C THR A 30 -3.26 0.84 4.31
N ILE A 31 -4.43 1.21 3.79
CA ILE A 31 -4.95 2.58 3.78
C ILE A 31 -5.09 3.12 5.21
N VAL A 32 -5.73 2.35 6.10
CA VAL A 32 -5.89 2.75 7.51
C VAL A 32 -4.54 2.93 8.19
N LEU A 33 -3.59 2.04 7.92
CA LEU A 33 -2.23 2.14 8.46
C LEU A 33 -1.52 3.41 7.95
N LEU A 34 -1.52 3.63 6.63
CA LEU A 34 -0.89 4.81 6.02
C LEU A 34 -1.54 6.12 6.49
N ALA A 35 -2.86 6.15 6.65
CA ALA A 35 -3.59 7.31 7.18
C ALA A 35 -3.14 7.64 8.61
N ARG A 36 -2.93 6.62 9.44
CA ARG A 36 -2.41 6.80 10.79
C ARG A 36 -0.96 7.29 10.83
N LEU A 37 -0.14 6.88 9.87
CA LEU A 37 1.28 7.24 9.82
C LEU A 37 1.52 8.62 9.19
N PHE A 38 0.86 8.91 8.07
CA PHE A 38 1.16 10.08 7.24
C PHE A 38 0.01 11.08 7.12
N GLY A 39 -1.16 10.79 7.71
CA GLY A 39 -2.38 11.58 7.56
C GLY A 39 -3.31 11.04 6.47
N GLU A 40 -4.60 11.35 6.58
CA GLU A 40 -5.68 10.81 5.75
C GLU A 40 -5.61 11.30 4.29
N ASP A 41 -5.10 12.51 4.02
CA ASP A 41 -4.91 13.03 2.66
C ASP A 41 -3.46 12.85 2.18
N ASN A 42 -3.01 11.60 2.05
CA ASN A 42 -1.68 11.31 1.52
C ASN A 42 -1.74 10.71 0.11
N GLN A 43 -0.85 11.13 -0.78
CA GLN A 43 -0.73 10.58 -2.14
C GLN A 43 -0.46 9.07 -2.14
N LYS A 44 0.15 8.51 -1.10
CA LYS A 44 0.37 7.07 -0.95
C LYS A 44 -0.96 6.31 -0.80
N ILE A 45 -1.91 6.86 -0.05
CA ILE A 45 -3.26 6.28 0.13
C ILE A 45 -3.99 6.25 -1.22
N LYS A 46 -3.99 7.38 -1.94
CA LYS A 46 -4.62 7.49 -3.26
C LYS A 46 -4.02 6.50 -4.27
N GLN A 47 -2.73 6.19 -4.17
CA GLN A 47 -2.09 5.16 -5.00
C GLN A 47 -2.54 3.75 -4.63
N ILE A 48 -2.64 3.42 -3.34
CA ILE A 48 -3.15 2.12 -2.88
C ILE A 48 -4.62 1.94 -3.26
N GLU A 49 -5.46 2.96 -3.13
CA GLU A 49 -6.87 2.92 -3.56
C GLU A 49 -7.01 2.60 -5.05
N LYS A 50 -6.15 3.20 -5.88
CA LYS A 50 -6.08 2.97 -7.33
C LYS A 50 -5.48 1.62 -7.74
N LEU A 51 -5.00 0.80 -6.79
CA LEU A 51 -4.70 -0.61 -7.07
C LEU A 51 -6.01 -1.37 -7.24
N ASP A 52 -6.77 -1.01 -8.26
CA ASP A 52 -8.07 -1.58 -8.55
C ASP A 52 -8.02 -2.26 -9.89
N TYR A 53 -8.67 -3.42 -9.94
CA TYR A 53 -8.75 -4.28 -11.09
C TYR A 53 -9.30 -3.47 -12.27
N GLU A 54 -8.40 -2.87 -13.06
CA GLU A 54 -8.80 -2.22 -14.30
C GLU A 54 -9.31 -3.34 -15.21
N TYR A 55 -10.62 -3.54 -15.16
CA TYR A 55 -11.41 -4.36 -16.05
C TYR A 55 -11.45 -3.70 -17.43
N ASN A 56 -10.29 -3.31 -17.96
CA ASN A 56 -10.13 -2.95 -19.34
C ASN A 56 -10.52 -4.20 -20.13
N SER A 57 -11.54 -4.10 -20.99
CA SER A 57 -12.14 -5.20 -21.76
C SER A 57 -11.19 -5.98 -22.70
N TRP A 58 -9.88 -5.79 -22.55
CA TRP A 58 -8.80 -6.54 -23.19
C TRP A 58 -8.21 -7.63 -22.29
N SER A 59 -8.39 -7.58 -20.96
CA SER A 59 -7.90 -8.60 -20.03
C SER A 59 -8.75 -9.87 -20.00
N LEU A 60 -9.93 -9.85 -20.63
CA LEU A 60 -10.86 -10.99 -20.70
C LEU A 60 -10.45 -12.08 -21.71
N ARG A 61 -9.46 -11.83 -22.58
CA ARG A 61 -9.12 -12.78 -23.65
C ARG A 61 -8.08 -13.81 -23.27
N ASP A 62 -7.36 -13.62 -22.17
CA ASP A 62 -6.25 -14.48 -21.79
C ASP A 62 -6.31 -14.82 -20.30
N THR A 63 -6.55 -16.10 -19.99
CA THR A 63 -6.58 -16.64 -18.62
C THR A 63 -5.24 -16.43 -17.88
N SER A 64 -4.17 -16.07 -18.60
CA SER A 64 -2.88 -15.67 -18.02
C SER A 64 -2.84 -14.22 -17.48
N GLY A 65 -3.79 -13.37 -17.86
CA GLY A 65 -3.84 -11.95 -17.46
C GLY A 65 -4.17 -11.73 -15.98
N PHE A 66 -4.96 -12.62 -15.37
CA PHE A 66 -5.37 -12.51 -13.95
C PHE A 66 -4.16 -12.60 -13.00
N THR A 67 -3.30 -13.60 -13.19
CA THR A 67 -2.11 -13.80 -12.35
C THR A 67 -1.09 -12.68 -12.54
N SER A 68 -0.90 -12.23 -13.78
CA SER A 68 0.01 -11.13 -14.12
C SER A 68 -0.45 -9.81 -13.50
N TYR A 69 -1.77 -9.56 -13.49
CA TYR A 69 -2.34 -8.35 -12.91
C TYR A 69 -2.24 -8.34 -11.38
N LEU A 70 -2.63 -9.45 -10.72
CA LEU A 70 -2.50 -9.56 -9.27
C LEU A 70 -1.03 -9.40 -8.83
N GLN A 71 -0.08 -9.98 -9.58
CA GLN A 71 1.35 -9.74 -9.35
C GLN A 71 1.72 -8.27 -9.52
N THR A 72 1.22 -7.59 -10.56
CA THR A 72 1.45 -6.15 -10.77
C THR A 72 0.94 -5.31 -9.59
N CYS A 73 -0.27 -5.59 -9.08
CA CYS A 73 -0.80 -4.92 -7.89
C CYS A 73 0.06 -5.17 -6.65
N LYS A 74 0.52 -6.42 -6.46
CA LYS A 74 1.42 -6.77 -5.36
C LYS A 74 2.75 -6.02 -5.47
N GLU A 75 3.35 -5.95 -6.65
CA GLU A 75 4.60 -5.23 -6.88
C GLU A 75 4.46 -3.72 -6.65
N LEU A 76 3.39 -3.11 -7.17
CA LEU A 76 3.12 -1.69 -6.95
C LEU A 76 2.88 -1.40 -5.46
N GLY A 77 2.05 -2.21 -4.80
CA GLY A 77 1.80 -2.12 -3.37
C GLY A 77 3.08 -2.24 -2.54
N ARG A 78 3.95 -3.19 -2.88
CA ARG A 78 5.26 -3.36 -2.25
C ARG A 78 6.11 -2.09 -2.39
N LYS A 79 6.25 -1.55 -3.61
CA LYS A 79 7.04 -0.34 -3.86
C LYS A 79 6.53 0.88 -3.08
N ILE A 80 5.22 1.04 -2.94
CA ILE A 80 4.62 2.13 -2.16
C ILE A 80 4.99 1.99 -0.67
N LEU A 81 4.92 0.77 -0.13
CA LEU A 81 5.30 0.50 1.26
C LEU A 81 6.80 0.65 1.49
N GLU A 82 7.65 0.18 0.59
CA GLU A 82 9.10 0.36 0.66
C GLU A 82 9.47 1.85 0.63
N ALA A 83 8.88 2.63 -0.27
CA ALA A 83 9.07 4.08 -0.30
C ALA A 83 8.61 4.75 1.01
N SER A 84 7.54 4.24 1.63
CA SER A 84 7.05 4.72 2.92
C SER A 84 8.03 4.41 4.06
N ILE A 85 8.65 3.23 4.06
CA ILE A 85 9.69 2.84 5.03
C ILE A 85 10.90 3.76 4.87
N ILE A 86 11.41 3.91 3.65
CA ILE A 86 12.56 4.77 3.34
C ILE A 86 12.29 6.21 3.79
N GLU A 87 11.08 6.72 3.57
CA GLU A 87 10.67 8.06 4.02
C GLU A 87 10.71 8.19 5.56
N ILE A 88 10.20 7.20 6.29
CA ILE A 88 10.24 7.19 7.77
C ILE A 88 11.68 7.09 8.30
N GLU A 89 12.54 6.33 7.63
CA GLU A 89 13.94 6.20 8.00
C GLU A 89 14.71 7.52 7.80
N ASN A 90 14.53 8.17 6.64
CA ASN A 90 15.29 9.36 6.25
C ASN A 90 14.72 10.67 6.83
N PHE A 91 13.41 10.86 6.75
CA PHE A 91 12.75 12.12 7.13
C PHE A 91 12.01 12.03 8.46
N GLY A 92 11.76 10.80 8.95
CA GLY A 92 10.87 10.59 10.08
C GLY A 92 9.41 10.73 9.69
N ILE A 93 8.53 10.53 10.66
CA ILE A 93 7.09 10.59 10.43
C ILE A 93 6.71 12.07 10.40
N PRO A 94 5.94 12.52 9.40
CA PRO A 94 5.44 13.89 9.41
C PRO A 94 4.63 14.07 10.70
N LYS A 95 5.11 14.94 11.59
CA LYS A 95 4.31 15.36 12.73
C LYS A 95 3.09 16.07 12.14
N LYS A 96 1.88 15.58 12.44
CA LYS A 96 0.65 16.33 12.20
C LYS A 96 0.90 17.72 12.78
N THR A 97 1.00 18.74 11.92
CA THR A 97 1.19 20.11 12.38
C THR A 97 -0.05 20.45 13.19
N GLU A 98 0.10 20.46 14.51
CA GLU A 98 -0.83 21.07 15.45
C GLU A 98 -0.71 22.58 15.23
N ASN A 99 -1.29 23.06 14.14
CA ASN A 99 -1.57 24.46 13.85
C ASN A 99 -2.52 24.50 12.64
N ASP A 100 -3.80 24.46 12.92
CA ASP A 100 -4.70 25.44 12.33
C ASP A 100 -5.63 25.87 13.47
N VAL A 101 -5.43 27.13 13.88
CA VAL A 101 -6.03 27.83 15.02
C VAL A 101 -7.36 28.43 14.58
#